data_AF-A0A7V5SS58-F1
#
_entry.id   AF-A0A7V5SS58-F1
#
_cell.length_a   1.000
_cell.length_b   1.000
_cell.length_c   1.000
_cell.angle_alpha   90.00
_cell.angle_beta   90.00
_cell.angle_gamma   90.00
#
_symmetry.space_group_name_H-M   'P 1'
#
loop_
_entity.id
_entity.type
_entity.pdbx_description
1 polymer ?
#
loop_
_entity_poly.entity_id
_entity_poly.type
_entity_poly.pdbx_seq_one_letter_code
_entity_poly.pdbx_strand_id
1 'polypeptide(L)'
;MLLNLNFDTFISYQFFIEQLAEFGRGFLKNKLLYIILLIIFNFILSFSIIYPQQNQNIPIPTINFNIQEARNPRQVALTLQILFLITIISLAPTLLIVLTSFIRIYTVLSFVSRGLATQNLPPNQVIVSFSLFISLFIMFPVFSDSYKNGI
;
A
#
# COMPACT_ATOMS: atom_id res chain seq x y z
N MET A 1 20.49 21.70 44.32
CA MET A 1 20.24 21.78 42.86
C MET A 1 19.53 20.55 42.29
N LEU A 2 19.54 19.38 42.95
CA LEU A 2 18.91 18.14 42.46
C LEU A 2 17.45 17.89 42.91
N LEU A 3 16.90 18.71 43.80
CA LEU A 3 15.50 18.59 44.26
C LEU A 3 14.48 19.37 43.40
N ASN A 4 14.95 20.27 42.51
CA ASN A 4 14.06 21.09 41.67
C ASN A 4 13.58 20.34 40.41
N LEU A 5 14.41 19.41 39.90
CA LEU A 5 14.11 18.64 38.69
C LEU A 5 12.99 17.61 38.86
N ASN A 6 12.75 17.14 40.09
CA ASN A 6 11.65 16.20 40.40
C ASN A 6 10.31 16.93 40.58
N PHE A 7 10.32 18.20 40.97
CA PHE A 7 9.08 18.95 41.19
C PHE A 7 8.51 19.47 39.86
N ASP A 8 9.36 19.96 38.95
CA ASP A 8 8.95 20.39 37.60
C ASP A 8 8.46 19.21 36.74
N THR A 9 9.10 18.04 36.83
CA THR A 9 8.60 16.84 36.15
C THR A 9 7.28 16.36 36.76
N PHE A 10 7.12 16.39 38.08
CA PHE A 10 5.86 16.00 38.73
C PHE A 10 4.69 16.93 38.36
N ILE A 11 4.92 18.25 38.30
CA ILE A 11 3.93 19.23 37.81
C ILE A 11 3.60 18.97 36.33
N SER A 12 4.62 18.65 35.51
CA SER A 12 4.42 18.36 34.08
C SER A 12 3.66 17.06 33.84
N TYR A 13 3.88 16.01 34.64
CA TYR A 13 3.09 14.77 34.59
C TYR A 13 1.66 15.02 35.08
N GLN A 14 1.46 15.76 36.16
CA GLN A 14 0.12 16.09 36.66
C GLN A 14 -0.68 16.91 35.63
N PHE A 15 -0.04 17.88 34.97
CA PHE A 15 -0.63 18.66 33.89
C PHE A 15 -0.93 17.81 32.65
N PHE A 16 -0.05 16.86 32.31
CA PHE A 16 -0.26 15.92 31.21
C PHE A 16 -1.42 14.95 31.50
N ILE A 17 -1.54 14.47 32.74
CA ILE A 17 -2.63 13.59 33.18
C ILE A 17 -3.97 14.35 33.20
N GLU A 18 -3.99 15.63 33.61
CA GLU A 18 -5.20 16.46 33.53
C GLU A 18 -5.60 16.79 32.08
N GLN A 19 -4.64 17.03 31.17
CA GLN A 19 -4.91 17.19 29.73
C GLN A 19 -5.47 15.91 29.10
N LEU A 20 -4.93 14.74 29.46
CA LEU A 20 -5.48 13.46 29.02
C LEU A 20 -6.88 13.21 29.59
N ALA A 21 -7.13 13.62 30.83
CA ALA A 21 -8.45 13.52 31.46
C ALA A 21 -9.48 14.46 30.82
N GLU A 22 -9.12 15.70 30.48
CA GLU A 22 -9.99 16.63 29.76
C GLU A 22 -10.27 16.20 28.32
N PHE A 23 -9.27 15.67 27.61
CA PHE A 23 -9.46 15.11 26.27
C PHE A 23 -10.39 13.90 26.28
N GLY A 24 -10.21 12.99 27.26
CA GLY A 24 -11.07 11.82 27.45
C GLY A 24 -12.50 12.16 27.85
N ARG A 25 -12.70 13.22 28.65
CA ARG A 25 -14.04 13.67 29.07
C ARG A 25 -14.86 14.26 27.92
N GLY A 26 -14.22 14.94 26.96
CA GLY A 26 -14.88 15.44 25.73
C GLY A 26 -15.31 14.31 24.79
N PHE A 27 -14.48 13.26 24.70
CA PHE A 27 -14.74 12.06 23.88
C PHE A 27 -15.91 11.22 24.44
N LEU A 28 -16.06 11.15 25.78
CA LEU A 28 -17.05 10.30 26.46
C LEU A 28 -18.45 10.92 26.66
N LYS A 29 -18.63 12.24 26.48
CA LYS A 29 -19.93 12.90 26.69
C LYS A 29 -20.98 12.60 25.61
N ASN A 30 -20.54 12.18 24.42
CA ASN A 30 -21.44 11.88 23.31
C ASN A 30 -21.71 10.39 23.26
N LYS A 31 -22.92 9.96 23.63
CA LYS A 31 -23.37 8.56 23.48
C LYS A 31 -23.13 8.06 22.05
N LEU A 32 -23.27 8.95 21.07
CA LEU A 32 -23.01 8.71 19.65
C LEU A 32 -21.54 8.35 19.35
N LEU A 33 -20.58 8.93 20.07
CA LEU A 33 -19.17 8.67 19.86
C LEU A 33 -18.75 7.32 20.44
N TYR A 34 -19.24 6.95 21.64
CA TYR A 34 -19.09 5.60 22.16
C TYR A 34 -19.76 4.57 21.23
N ILE A 35 -20.93 4.88 20.66
CA ILE A 35 -21.61 4.04 19.66
C ILE A 35 -20.76 3.88 18.38
N ILE A 36 -20.17 4.95 17.85
CA ILE A 36 -19.27 4.89 16.69
C ILE A 36 -18.04 4.03 16.99
N LEU A 37 -17.42 4.20 18.16
CA LEU A 37 -16.28 3.39 18.59
C LEU A 37 -16.67 1.91 18.73
N LEU A 38 -17.85 1.62 19.27
CA LEU A 38 -18.41 0.28 19.43
C LEU A 38 -18.70 -0.37 18.06
N ILE A 39 -19.23 0.38 17.10
CA ILE A 39 -19.47 -0.06 15.72
C ILE A 39 -18.15 -0.38 15.02
N ILE A 40 -17.15 0.50 15.14
CA ILE A 40 -15.81 0.30 14.57
C ILE A 40 -15.14 -0.94 15.19
N PHE A 41 -15.24 -1.09 16.51
CA PHE A 41 -14.70 -2.25 17.22
C PHE A 41 -15.37 -3.56 16.79
N ASN A 42 -16.70 -3.57 16.62
CA ASN A 42 -17.42 -4.73 16.08
C ASN A 42 -17.06 -5.01 14.62
N PHE A 43 -16.90 -3.98 13.80
CA PHE A 43 -16.50 -4.13 12.40
C PHE A 43 -15.11 -4.78 12.27
N ILE A 44 -14.16 -4.38 13.12
CA ILE A 44 -12.82 -4.97 13.18
C ILE A 44 -12.87 -6.43 13.65
N LEU A 45 -13.69 -6.74 14.67
CA LEU A 45 -13.87 -8.12 15.15
C LEU A 45 -14.56 -9.03 14.12
N SER A 46 -15.57 -8.53 13.41
CA SER A 46 -16.26 -9.28 12.35
C SER A 46 -15.35 -9.53 11.12
N PHE A 47 -14.42 -8.64 10.82
CA PHE A 47 -13.45 -8.84 9.72
C PHE A 47 -12.57 -10.08 9.93
N SER A 48 -12.37 -10.52 11.18
CA SER A 48 -11.60 -11.74 11.48
C SER A 48 -12.41 -13.04 11.42
N ILE A 49 -13.75 -12.98 11.51
CA ILE A 49 -14.63 -14.18 11.55
C ILE A 49 -15.17 -14.51 10.14
N ILE A 50 -15.21 -13.53 9.24
CA ILE A 50 -15.57 -13.71 7.82
C ILE A 50 -14.33 -14.16 7.03
N TYR A 51 -13.67 -15.22 7.48
CA TYR A 51 -12.90 -16.08 6.58
C TYR A 51 -13.57 -17.44 6.59
N PRO A 52 -14.57 -17.69 5.71
CA PRO A 52 -15.06 -19.04 5.49
C PRO A 52 -13.92 -19.87 4.90
N GLN A 53 -13.25 -20.66 5.74
CA GLN A 53 -12.43 -21.78 5.27
C GLN A 53 -13.39 -22.91 4.87
N GLN A 54 -13.36 -23.23 3.57
CA GLN A 54 -14.05 -24.30 2.84
C GLN A 54 -15.56 -24.19 2.61
N ASN A 55 -15.94 -23.72 1.42
CA ASN A 55 -16.10 -24.58 0.23
C ASN A 55 -16.54 -23.69 -0.93
N GLN A 56 -15.61 -22.85 -1.42
CA GLN A 56 -15.82 -22.24 -2.71
C GLN A 56 -15.42 -23.30 -3.74
N ASN A 57 -16.41 -24.05 -4.21
CA ASN A 57 -16.45 -24.33 -5.63
C ASN A 57 -16.55 -22.95 -6.29
N ILE A 58 -15.40 -22.29 -6.43
CA ILE A 58 -15.27 -21.04 -7.16
C ILE A 58 -15.83 -21.44 -8.53
N PRO A 59 -16.96 -20.87 -8.99
CA PRO A 59 -17.32 -21.02 -10.37
C PRO A 59 -16.24 -20.28 -11.15
N ILE A 60 -15.14 -21.00 -11.41
CA ILE A 60 -14.11 -20.58 -12.32
C ILE A 60 -14.86 -20.41 -13.63
N PRO A 61 -14.91 -19.21 -14.21
CA PRO A 61 -15.52 -19.05 -15.52
C PRO A 61 -14.75 -19.95 -16.47
N THR A 62 -15.42 -21.02 -16.96
CA THR A 62 -14.85 -21.85 -18.01
C THR A 62 -14.73 -20.97 -19.24
N ILE A 63 -13.49 -20.62 -19.58
CA ILE A 63 -13.15 -19.87 -20.80
C ILE A 63 -13.39 -20.84 -21.96
N ASN A 64 -14.63 -20.87 -22.45
CA ASN A 64 -14.96 -21.58 -23.68
C ASN A 64 -14.37 -20.79 -24.84
N PHE A 65 -13.15 -21.14 -25.25
CA PHE A 65 -12.55 -20.69 -26.50
C PHE A 65 -13.36 -21.27 -27.67
N ASN A 66 -14.49 -20.63 -27.97
CA ASN A 66 -15.27 -20.92 -29.15
C ASN A 66 -14.51 -20.37 -30.36
N ILE A 67 -13.68 -21.22 -30.97
CA ILE A 67 -12.98 -20.91 -32.22
C ILE A 67 -14.02 -21.02 -33.34
N GLN A 68 -14.78 -19.95 -33.54
CA GLN A 68 -15.64 -19.82 -34.72
C GLN A 68 -14.79 -19.38 -35.90
N GLU A 69 -15.00 -20.00 -37.06
CA GLU A 69 -14.29 -19.63 -38.28
C GLU A 69 -14.55 -18.17 -38.63
N ALA A 70 -13.47 -17.40 -38.81
CA ALA A 70 -13.55 -16.01 -39.17
C ALA A 70 -14.09 -15.88 -40.59
N ARG A 71 -15.37 -15.51 -40.73
CA ARG A 71 -16.04 -15.29 -42.02
C ARG A 71 -15.41 -14.19 -42.88
N ASN A 72 -14.57 -13.33 -42.29
CA ASN A 72 -13.88 -12.25 -42.99
C ASN A 72 -12.42 -12.10 -42.48
N PRO A 73 -11.41 -11.96 -43.36
CA PRO A 73 -10.00 -11.79 -42.97
C PRO A 73 -9.76 -10.53 -42.12
N ARG A 74 -10.65 -9.52 -42.22
CA ARG A 74 -10.59 -8.29 -41.42
C ARG A 74 -10.88 -8.51 -39.94
N GLN A 75 -11.73 -9.48 -39.59
CA GLN A 75 -12.06 -9.76 -38.18
C GLN A 75 -10.88 -10.38 -37.43
N VAL A 76 -10.11 -11.25 -38.09
CA VAL A 76 -8.88 -11.83 -37.52
C VAL A 76 -7.84 -10.74 -37.26
N ALA A 77 -7.64 -9.84 -38.23
CA ALA A 77 -6.67 -8.75 -38.10
C ALA A 77 -7.00 -7.82 -36.91
N LEU A 78 -8.28 -7.45 -36.74
CA LEU A 78 -8.71 -6.60 -35.61
C LEU A 78 -8.53 -7.30 -34.25
N THR A 79 -8.91 -8.57 -34.15
CA THR A 79 -8.73 -9.35 -32.92
C THR A 79 -7.25 -9.47 -32.55
N LEU A 80 -6.38 -9.77 -33.52
CA LEU A 80 -4.94 -9.89 -33.29
C LEU A 80 -4.30 -8.54 -32.91
N GLN A 81 -4.73 -7.45 -33.53
CA GLN A 81 -4.26 -6.10 -33.21
C GLN A 81 -4.61 -5.70 -31.77
N ILE A 82 -5.83 -5.98 -31.32
CA ILE A 82 -6.26 -5.70 -29.94
C ILE A 82 -5.45 -6.56 -28.96
N LEU A 83 -5.23 -7.84 -29.29
CA LEU A 83 -4.41 -8.75 -28.50
C LEU A 83 -2.98 -8.20 -28.32
N PHE A 84 -2.33 -7.74 -29.38
CA PHE A 84 -1.01 -7.13 -29.28
C PHE A 84 -1.01 -5.84 -28.45
N LEU A 85 -2.02 -5.00 -28.59
CA LEU A 85 -2.13 -3.75 -27.83
C LEU A 85 -2.21 -4.01 -26.31
N ILE A 86 -3.06 -4.96 -25.88
CA ILE A 86 -3.17 -5.30 -24.45
C ILE A 86 -1.89 -5.92 -23.91
N THR A 87 -1.18 -6.72 -24.72
CA THR A 87 0.10 -7.32 -24.32
C THR A 87 1.14 -6.23 -24.08
N ILE A 88 1.25 -5.25 -24.98
CA ILE A 88 2.19 -4.13 -24.84
C ILE A 88 1.86 -3.29 -23.59
N ILE A 89 0.59 -2.94 -23.40
CA ILE A 89 0.15 -2.13 -22.24
C ILE A 89 0.37 -2.88 -20.92
N SER A 90 0.17 -4.19 -20.88
CA SER A 90 0.42 -4.99 -19.67
C SER A 90 1.91 -5.11 -19.34
N LEU A 91 2.78 -5.16 -20.36
CA LEU A 91 4.22 -5.28 -20.17
C LEU A 91 4.88 -3.94 -19.82
N ALA A 92 4.32 -2.84 -20.34
CA ALA A 92 4.81 -1.48 -20.15
C ALA A 92 5.03 -1.07 -18.68
N PRO A 93 4.10 -1.26 -17.72
CA PRO A 93 4.31 -0.85 -16.33
C PRO A 93 5.41 -1.67 -15.66
N THR A 94 5.55 -2.94 -15.99
CA THR A 94 6.61 -3.80 -15.44
C THR A 94 7.97 -3.38 -15.97
N LEU A 95 8.09 -3.16 -17.29
CA LEU A 95 9.33 -2.66 -17.90
C LEU A 95 9.72 -1.30 -17.33
N LEU A 96 8.76 -0.39 -17.17
CA LEU A 96 9.00 0.92 -16.56
C LEU A 96 9.61 0.78 -15.16
N ILE A 97 9.17 -0.16 -14.35
CA ILE A 97 9.75 -0.38 -13.02
C ILE A 97 11.19 -0.95 -13.12
N VAL A 98 11.41 -1.94 -13.98
CA VAL A 98 12.71 -2.64 -14.13
C VAL A 98 13.80 -1.74 -14.73
N LEU A 99 13.42 -0.87 -15.67
CA LEU A 99 14.34 0.04 -16.37
C LEU A 99 14.81 1.22 -15.51
N THR A 100 14.29 1.36 -14.29
CA THR A 100 14.61 2.47 -13.38
C THR A 100 15.46 2.01 -12.21
N SER A 101 15.86 2.94 -11.35
CA SER A 101 16.62 2.65 -10.12
C SER A 101 15.80 1.88 -9.06
N PHE A 102 14.51 1.62 -9.30
CA PHE A 102 13.62 0.96 -8.34
C PHE A 102 14.17 -0.37 -7.81
N ILE A 103 14.62 -1.29 -8.69
CA ILE A 103 15.12 -2.62 -8.27
C ILE A 103 16.31 -2.48 -7.32
N ARG A 104 17.25 -1.58 -7.64
CA ARG A 104 18.46 -1.39 -6.80
C ARG A 104 18.09 -0.88 -5.41
N ILE A 105 17.20 0.11 -5.32
CA ILE A 105 16.75 0.67 -4.05
C ILE A 105 15.97 -0.37 -3.24
N TYR A 106 15.05 -1.10 -3.88
CA TYR A 106 14.26 -2.16 -3.26
C TYR A 106 15.15 -3.25 -2.65
N THR A 107 16.14 -3.74 -3.41
CA THR A 107 17.05 -4.80 -2.95
C THR A 107 17.89 -4.35 -1.76
N VAL A 108 18.44 -3.12 -1.79
CA VAL A 108 19.21 -2.58 -0.65
C VAL A 108 18.32 -2.45 0.59
N LEU A 109 17.13 -1.88 0.47
CA LEU A 109 16.21 -1.72 1.60
C LEU A 109 15.73 -3.07 2.16
N SER A 110 15.50 -4.06 1.29
CA SER A 110 15.16 -5.42 1.69
C SER A 110 16.29 -6.09 2.48
N PHE A 111 17.54 -5.86 2.09
CA PHE A 111 18.69 -6.35 2.86
C PHE A 111 18.88 -5.62 4.18
N VAL A 112 18.69 -4.29 4.21
CA VAL A 112 18.72 -3.51 5.47
C VAL A 112 17.67 -4.03 6.44
N SER A 113 16.45 -4.28 5.97
CA SER A 113 15.36 -4.85 6.77
C SER A 113 15.72 -6.21 7.39
N ARG A 114 16.31 -7.11 6.60
CA ARG A 114 16.76 -8.44 7.08
C ARG A 114 17.98 -8.35 8.00
N GLY A 115 18.82 -7.32 7.84
CA GLY A 115 20.04 -7.10 8.61
C GLY A 115 19.81 -6.55 10.02
N LEU A 116 18.64 -5.98 10.31
CA LEU A 116 18.32 -5.40 11.63
C LEU A 116 17.98 -6.45 12.71
N ALA A 117 18.06 -7.76 12.42
CA ALA A 117 17.87 -8.89 13.35
C ALA A 117 16.56 -8.86 14.18
N THR A 118 15.55 -8.07 13.79
CA THR A 118 14.24 -8.02 14.45
C THR A 118 13.25 -8.97 13.78
N GLN A 119 12.38 -9.61 14.57
CA GLN A 119 11.40 -10.58 14.06
C GLN A 119 10.26 -9.93 13.25
N ASN A 120 10.02 -8.64 13.45
CA ASN A 120 9.00 -7.89 12.75
C ASN A 120 9.65 -7.05 11.65
N LEU A 121 10.04 -7.74 10.58
CA LEU A 121 10.50 -7.13 9.34
C LEU A 121 9.43 -6.10 8.90
N PRO A 122 9.77 -4.86 8.53
CA PRO A 122 8.81 -3.97 7.88
C PRO A 122 8.16 -4.71 6.70
N PRO A 123 6.81 -4.75 6.64
CA PRO A 123 6.10 -5.58 5.67
C PRO A 123 6.50 -5.20 4.24
N ASN A 124 6.51 -6.18 3.33
CA ASN A 124 6.98 -5.99 1.95
C ASN A 124 6.28 -4.82 1.22
N GLN A 125 5.01 -4.56 1.57
CA GLN A 125 4.24 -3.44 1.06
C GLN A 125 4.87 -2.08 1.40
N VAL A 126 5.40 -1.93 2.62
CA VAL A 126 6.04 -0.68 3.08
C VAL A 126 7.36 -0.45 2.35
N ILE A 127 8.17 -1.50 2.19
CA ILE A 127 9.44 -1.46 1.45
C ILE A 127 9.20 -1.07 -0.02
N VAL A 128 8.18 -1.65 -0.66
CA VAL A 128 7.79 -1.32 -2.04
C VAL A 128 7.37 0.15 -2.15
N SER A 129 6.52 0.64 -1.24
CA SER A 129 6.08 2.05 -1.27
C SER A 129 7.24 3.04 -1.10
N PHE A 130 8.14 2.78 -0.13
CA PHE A 130 9.32 3.62 0.07
C PHE A 130 10.24 3.62 -1.16
N SER A 131 10.50 2.44 -1.74
CA SER A 131 11.37 2.34 -2.92
C SER A 131 10.81 3.06 -4.15
N LEU A 132 9.50 3.05 -4.36
CA LEU A 132 8.84 3.77 -5.46
C LEU A 132 8.89 5.28 -5.26
N PHE A 133 8.67 5.76 -4.04
CA PHE A 133 8.77 7.20 -3.73
C PHE A 133 10.19 7.73 -3.94
N ILE A 134 11.19 7.00 -3.44
CA ILE A 134 12.60 7.38 -3.58
C ILE A 134 13.04 7.29 -5.04
N SER A 135 12.61 6.27 -5.80
CA SER A 135 12.98 6.14 -7.21
C SER A 135 12.44 7.29 -8.07
N LEU A 136 11.19 7.71 -7.85
CA LEU A 136 10.61 8.88 -8.54
C LEU A 136 11.40 10.16 -8.25
N PHE A 137 11.82 10.37 -7.00
CA PHE A 137 12.65 11.52 -6.62
C PHE A 137 14.01 11.52 -7.32
N ILE A 138 14.68 10.36 -7.37
CA ILE A 138 15.99 10.22 -8.02
C ILE A 138 15.90 10.33 -9.54
N MET A 139 14.79 9.90 -10.15
CA MET A 139 14.64 9.86 -11.60
C MET A 139 14.00 11.13 -12.21
N PHE A 140 13.41 11.99 -11.38
CA PHE A 140 12.92 13.31 -11.79
C PHE A 140 13.88 14.11 -12.72
N PRO A 141 15.20 14.21 -12.43
CA PRO A 141 16.14 14.89 -13.34
C PRO A 141 16.31 14.18 -14.68
N VAL A 142 16.30 12.84 -14.72
CA VAL A 142 16.47 12.08 -15.97
C VAL A 142 15.32 12.34 -16.94
N PHE A 143 14.10 12.47 -16.43
CA PHE A 143 12.95 12.89 -17.23
C PHE A 143 13.08 14.33 -17.72
N SER A 144 13.55 15.22 -16.85
CA SER A 144 13.76 16.64 -17.18
C SER A 144 14.83 16.84 -18.25
N ASP A 145 15.94 16.10 -18.15
CA ASP A 145 17.05 16.15 -19.09
C ASP A 145 16.66 15.51 -20.43
N SER A 146 15.93 14.39 -20.41
CA SER A 146 15.44 13.77 -21.65
C SER A 146 14.46 14.69 -22.38
N TYR A 147 13.61 15.41 -21.64
CA TYR A 147 12.72 16.43 -22.18
C TYR A 147 13.44 17.70 -22.64
N LYS A 148 14.66 17.99 -22.18
CA LYS A 148 15.45 19.14 -22.65
C LYS A 148 16.40 18.83 -23.80
N ASN A 149 16.84 17.58 -23.92
CA ASN A 149 17.79 17.13 -24.94
C ASN A 149 17.11 16.46 -26.15
N GLY A 150 15.85 16.03 -26.02
CA GLY A 150 15.11 15.26 -27.04
C GLY A 150 14.03 16.04 -27.80
N ILE A 151 13.88 17.34 -27.53
CA ILE A 151 13.04 18.33 -28.23
C ILE A 151 13.79 19.66 -28.26
#